data_AF-A0A934AVL3-F1
#
_entry.id   AF-A0A934AVL3-F1
#
_cell.length_a   1.000
_cell.length_b   1.000
_cell.length_c   1.000
_cell.angle_alpha   90.00
_cell.angle_beta   90.00
_cell.angle_gamma   90.00
#
_symmetry.space_group_name_H-M   'P 1'
#
loop_
_entity.id
_entity.type
_entity.pdbx_description
1 polymer ?
#
loop_
_entity_poly.entity_id
_entity_poly.type
_entity_poly.pdbx_seq_one_letter_code
_entity_poly.pdbx_strand_id
1 'polypeptide(L)'
;MQFEWDREKAKKNLKKHNVSFDEAVTVFYDPLSATFDDPDHSNDEQRLVTVGYSSHKRLLIVAHTERGKTIRIISARLATARERKRHES
;
A
#
# COMPACT_ATOMS: atom_id res chain seq x y z
N MET A 1 -11.14 4.55 9.55
CA MET A 1 -10.78 4.87 8.15
C MET A 1 -11.71 4.12 7.23
N GLN A 2 -12.12 4.72 6.12
CA GLN A 2 -12.87 4.03 5.07
C GLN A 2 -11.89 3.68 3.96
N PHE A 3 -12.01 2.48 3.38
CA PHE A 3 -11.15 2.04 2.29
C PHE A 3 -12.00 1.77 1.06
N GLU A 4 -11.52 2.24 -0.09
CA GLU A 4 -12.13 1.99 -1.38
C GLU A 4 -11.09 1.52 -2.39
N TRP A 5 -11.54 0.78 -3.40
CA TRP A 5 -10.73 0.39 -4.54
C TRP A 5 -11.61 -0.06 -5.69
N ASP A 6 -11.03 -0.03 -6.89
CA ASP A 6 -11.65 -0.66 -8.05
C ASP A 6 -11.52 -2.20 -7.97
N ARG A 7 -12.63 -2.92 -8.15
CA ARG A 7 -12.67 -4.38 -8.01
C ARG A 7 -11.82 -5.10 -9.07
N GLU A 8 -11.80 -4.58 -10.29
CA GLU A 8 -10.99 -5.17 -11.37
C GLU A 8 -9.50 -4.91 -11.13
N LYS A 9 -9.15 -3.75 -10.57
CA LYS A 9 -7.80 -3.44 -10.10
C LYS A 9 -7.38 -4.37 -8.96
N ALA A 10 -8.25 -4.63 -7.99
CA ALA A 10 -7.96 -5.55 -6.89
C ALA A 10 -7.68 -6.98 -7.40
N LYS A 11 -8.50 -7.50 -8.33
CA LYS A 11 -8.28 -8.80 -8.97
C LYS A 11 -6.95 -8.84 -9.73
N LYS A 12 -6.65 -7.82 -10.53
CA LYS A 12 -5.39 -7.70 -11.27
C LYS A 12 -4.19 -7.62 -10.33
N ASN A 13 -4.32 -6.88 -9.22
CA ASN A 13 -3.27 -6.76 -8.22
C ASN A 13 -3.00 -8.10 -7.54
N LEU A 14 -4.05 -8.80 -7.12
CA LEU A 14 -3.92 -10.14 -6.52
C LEU A 14 -3.22 -11.10 -7.48
N LYS A 15 -3.63 -11.14 -8.75
CA LYS A 15 -3.00 -11.99 -9.77
C LYS A 15 -1.53 -11.64 -10.03
N LYS A 16 -1.18 -10.35 -10.05
CA LYS A 16 0.17 -9.88 -10.39
C LYS A 16 1.15 -9.92 -9.21
N HIS A 17 0.67 -9.61 -8.01
CA HIS A 17 1.51 -9.36 -6.83
C HIS A 17 1.28 -10.34 -5.68
N ASN A 18 0.26 -11.21 -5.79
CA ASN A 18 -0.13 -12.14 -4.73
C ASN A 18 -0.38 -11.45 -3.38
N VAL A 19 -1.00 -10.26 -3.46
CA VAL A 19 -1.42 -9.41 -2.34
C VAL A 19 -2.83 -8.93 -2.64
N SER A 20 -3.78 -9.25 -1.77
CA SER A 20 -5.14 -8.70 -1.86
C SER A 20 -5.17 -7.30 -1.27
N PHE A 21 -6.14 -6.49 -1.69
CA PHE A 21 -6.32 -5.17 -1.08
C PHE A 21 -6.87 -5.28 0.35
N ASP A 22 -7.66 -6.31 0.65
CA ASP A 22 -8.07 -6.61 2.03
C ASP A 22 -6.87 -6.85 2.96
N GLU A 23 -5.81 -7.52 2.47
CA GLU A 23 -4.57 -7.63 3.24
C GLU A 23 -3.82 -6.30 3.28
N ALA A 24 -3.74 -5.57 2.17
CA ALA A 24 -3.06 -4.28 2.13
C ALA A 24 -3.65 -3.27 3.13
N VAL A 25 -4.96 -3.32 3.38
CA VAL A 25 -5.63 -2.53 4.42
C VAL A 25 -5.01 -2.74 5.80
N THR A 26 -4.56 -3.95 6.11
CA THR A 26 -3.98 -4.27 7.43
C THR A 26 -2.68 -3.51 7.71
N VAL A 27 -1.96 -3.07 6.67
CA VAL A 27 -0.72 -2.27 6.79
C VAL A 27 -0.98 -0.93 7.46
N PHE A 28 -2.15 -0.32 7.23
CA PHE A 28 -2.51 0.97 7.85
C PHE A 28 -2.78 0.87 9.35
N TYR A 29 -2.85 -0.37 9.88
CA TYR A 29 -2.99 -0.64 11.30
C TYR A 29 -1.68 -1.11 11.94
N ASP A 30 -0.59 -1.23 11.16
CA ASP A 30 0.74 -1.49 11.69
C ASP A 30 1.27 -0.24 12.39
N PRO A 31 1.56 -0.28 13.71
CA PRO A 31 2.12 0.85 14.43
C PRO A 31 3.49 1.30 13.91
N LEU A 32 4.20 0.44 13.17
CA LEU A 32 5.49 0.73 12.56
C LEU A 32 5.38 1.16 11.10
N SER A 33 4.16 1.28 10.57
CA SER A 33 3.98 1.72 9.18
C SER A 33 4.46 3.16 8.98
N ALA A 34 5.06 3.40 7.81
CA ALA A 34 5.55 4.70 7.41
C ALA A 34 4.95 5.09 6.05
N THR A 35 4.51 6.34 5.94
CA THR A 35 3.89 6.88 4.72
C THR A 35 4.76 7.98 4.14
N PHE A 36 4.95 7.96 2.82
CA PHE A 36 5.81 8.87 2.06
C PHE A 36 5.08 9.35 0.81
N ASP A 37 5.45 10.52 0.30
CA ASP A 37 5.03 10.96 -1.03
C ASP A 37 5.61 10.00 -2.09
N ASP A 38 4.81 9.67 -3.11
CA ASP A 38 5.26 8.87 -4.26
C ASP A 38 6.07 9.77 -5.22
N PRO A 39 7.42 9.67 -5.25
CA PRO A 39 8.24 10.56 -6.07
C PRO A 39 8.11 10.29 -7.57
N ASP A 40 7.57 9.13 -7.95
CA ASP A 40 7.47 8.70 -9.35
C ASP A 40 6.13 9.10 -10.00
N HIS A 41 5.26 9.83 -9.29
CA HIS A 41 3.94 10.18 -9.81
C HIS A 41 3.87 11.57 -10.47
N SER A 42 3.35 11.62 -11.69
CA SER A 42 3.14 12.86 -12.45
C SER A 42 1.95 13.66 -11.89
N ASN A 43 2.27 14.80 -11.25
CA ASN A 43 1.57 16.07 -10.96
C ASN A 43 0.03 16.25 -10.94
N ASP A 44 -0.81 15.24 -11.22
CA ASP A 44 -2.28 15.40 -11.24
C ASP A 44 -2.99 14.87 -9.97
N GLU A 45 -2.40 13.93 -9.23
CA GLU A 45 -2.95 13.44 -7.95
C GLU A 45 -1.82 13.17 -6.95
N GLN A 46 -1.95 13.68 -5.72
CA GLN A 46 -1.07 13.34 -4.60
C GLN A 46 -1.18 11.85 -4.30
N ARG A 47 -0.16 11.09 -4.69
CA ARG A 47 -0.06 9.67 -4.37
C ARG A 47 0.88 9.48 -3.20
N LEU A 48 0.44 8.63 -2.29
CA LEU A 48 1.17 8.27 -1.10
C LEU A 48 1.53 6.79 -1.17
N VAL A 49 2.68 6.47 -0.60
CA VAL A 49 3.15 5.10 -0.44
C VAL A 49 3.28 4.81 1.04
N THR A 50 2.52 3.84 1.53
CA THR A 50 2.63 3.32 2.89
C THR A 50 3.39 1.99 2.87
N VAL A 51 4.39 1.88 3.73
CA VAL A 51 5.20 0.69 3.94
C VAL A 51 5.00 0.19 5.36
N GLY A 52 4.69 -1.09 5.52
CA GLY A 52 4.50 -1.71 6.83
C GLY A 52 4.13 -3.19 6.73
N TYR A 53 4.02 -3.87 7.87
CA TYR A 53 3.68 -5.27 7.93
C TYR A 53 2.17 -5.49 7.85
N SER A 54 1.76 -6.43 7.00
CA SER A 54 0.38 -6.92 6.99
C SER A 54 0.11 -7.85 8.17
N SER A 55 -1.17 -8.16 8.40
CA SER A 55 -1.61 -9.20 9.35
C SER A 55 -1.00 -10.58 9.08
N HIS A 56 -0.53 -10.83 7.85
CA HIS A 56 0.18 -12.05 7.46
C HIS A 56 1.70 -11.98 7.72
N LYS A 57 2.17 -10.97 8.47
CA LYS A 57 3.60 -10.72 8.77
C LYS A 57 4.45 -10.52 7.51
N ARG A 58 3.85 -9.96 6.46
CA ARG A 58 4.56 -9.64 5.20
C ARG A 58 4.77 -8.15 5.12
N LEU A 59 6.00 -7.72 4.86
CA LEU A 59 6.27 -6.30 4.59
C LEU A 59 5.73 -5.93 3.22
N LEU A 60 4.75 -5.03 3.19
CA LEU A 60 4.06 -4.58 1.99
C LEU A 60 4.39 -3.12 1.69
N ILE A 61 4.25 -2.79 0.41
CA ILE A 61 4.26 -1.42 -0.11
C ILE A 61 2.91 -1.20 -0.75
N VAL A 62 2.18 -0.21 -0.25
CA VAL A 62 0.80 0.11 -0.63
C VAL A 62 0.76 1.51 -1.20
N ALA A 63 0.43 1.64 -2.49
CA ALA A 63 0.20 2.93 -3.12
C ALA A 63 -1.27 3.30 -3.00
N HIS A 64 -1.56 4.50 -2.51
CA HIS A 64 -2.91 4.97 -2.25
C HIS A 64 -3.05 6.49 -2.45
N THR A 65 -4.29 6.95 -2.46
CA THR A 65 -4.61 8.37 -2.33
C THR A 65 -5.57 8.59 -1.18
N GLU A 66 -5.44 9.72 -0.51
CA GLU A 66 -6.31 10.13 0.57
C GLU A 66 -7.35 11.15 0.07
N ARG A 67 -8.62 10.88 0.35
CA ARG A 67 -9.77 11.74 0.01
C ARG A 67 -10.58 12.00 1.27
N GLY A 68 -10.15 12.97 2.06
CA GLY A 68 -10.75 13.28 3.36
C GLY A 68 -10.57 12.13 4.35
N LYS A 69 -11.61 11.33 4.58
CA LYS A 69 -11.58 10.17 5.51
C LYS A 69 -11.49 8.81 4.79
N THR A 70 -11.41 8.84 3.47
CA THR A 70 -11.38 7.65 2.61
C THR A 70 -9.99 7.47 2.00
N ILE A 71 -9.45 6.27 2.12
CA ILE A 71 -8.20 5.85 1.51
C ILE A 71 -8.55 5.00 0.29
N ARG A 72 -8.14 5.44 -0.89
CA ARG A 72 -8.29 4.68 -2.14
C ARG A 72 -7.03 3.90 -2.43
N ILE A 73 -7.08 2.58 -2.30
CA ILE A 73 -5.94 1.71 -2.63
C ILE A 73 -5.82 1.58 -4.15
N ILE A 74 -4.63 1.86 -4.68
CA ILE A 74 -4.33 1.80 -6.11
C ILE A 74 -3.54 0.54 -6.47
N SER A 75 -2.54 0.19 -5.64
CA SER A 75 -1.74 -1.01 -5.80
C SER A 75 -1.14 -1.47 -4.47
N ALA A 76 -0.81 -2.75 -4.39
CA ALA A 76 -0.14 -3.31 -3.22
C ALA A 76 0.79 -4.45 -3.67
N ARG A 77 2.02 -4.47 -3.14
CA ARG A 77 3.00 -5.51 -3.44
C ARG A 77 3.86 -5.82 -2.23
N LEU A 78 4.57 -6.94 -2.30
CA LEU A 78 5.67 -7.20 -1.36
C LEU A 78 6.77 -6.17 -1.54
N ALA A 79 7.34 -5.73 -0.42
CA ALA A 79 8.60 -5.01 -0.42
C ALA A 79 9.72 -5.89 -0.98
N THR A 80 10.59 -5.32 -1.80
CA THR A 80 11.83 -5.96 -2.23
C THR A 80 12.78 -6.13 -1.05
N ALA A 81 13.77 -7.03 -1.16
CA ALA A 81 14.77 -7.23 -0.10
C ALA A 81 15.50 -5.93 0.27
N ARG A 82 15.77 -5.06 -0.73
CA ARG A 82 16.39 -3.74 -0.51
C ARG A 82 15.49 -2.78 0.26
N GLU A 83 14.19 -2.78 -0.04
CA GLU A 83 13.21 -1.93 0.67
C GLU A 83 12.99 -2.43 2.10
N ARG A 84 12.94 -3.75 2.30
CA ARG A 84 12.87 -4.35 3.65
C ARG A 84 14.03 -3.93 4.53
N LYS A 85 15.26 -4.02 4.02
CA LYS A 85 16.45 -3.60 4.76
C LYS A 85 16.37 -2.13 5.20
N ARG A 86 15.81 -1.25 4.38
CA ARG A 86 15.64 0.18 4.72
C ARG A 86 14.56 0.43 5.78
N HIS A 87 13.57 -0.45 5.90
CA HIS A 87 12.50 -0.32 6.89
C HIS A 87 12.90 -0.91 8.26
N GLU A 88 13.74 -1.95 8.26
CA GLU A 88 14.21 -2.65 9.46
C GLU A 88 15.50 -2.06 10.07
N SER A 89 16.14 -1.06 9.44
CA SER A 89 17.35 -0.40 9.93
C SER A 89 17.04 0.97 10.54
#